data_AF-A0A0U5G8Y5-F1
#
_entry.id   AF-A0A0U5G8Y5-F1
#
_cell.length_a   1.000
_cell.length_b   1.000
_cell.length_c   1.000
_cell.angle_alpha   90.00
_cell.angle_beta   90.00
_cell.angle_gamma   90.00
#
_symmetry.space_group_name_H-M   'P 1'
#
loop_
_entity.id
_entity.type
_entity.pdbx_description
1 polymer ?
#
loop_
_entity_poly.entity_id
_entity_poly.type
_entity_poly.pdbx_seq_one_letter_code
_entity_poly.pdbx_strand_id
1 'polypeptide(L)'
;MASATVQTPLAPSAAPSSLLSTQPSLDTTTTSSSEKPHHVQTTLNFFADHPDGSPPTPNIVGDAEAYRKQPIETIPVTIHDVSGHELEYTLDGNGFQYYYHESKEKEFLDDEQIKRIYYPETEQLLKDATGASKIFIFDHTIRRAPLDTRTPSSQLRGPVQRVHIDQSYTASRNRVSHHLPAEAETLLKGRYQIINVWRPIKPIYKDPLAVADAHSVPDSDLVGIKLVYPDREGETYGVRANPAFKWYYRYGQTPDLVTLIKCFDSKTDGRARRVPHSAFVNPETEVGYPARESIEVRALVFHPEDTE
;
A
#
# COMPACT_ATOMS: atom_id res chain seq x y z
N MET A 1 -62.82 -22.64 -0.55
CA MET A 1 -62.00 -21.54 -1.09
C MET A 1 -60.85 -21.28 -0.13
N ALA A 2 -59.73 -21.98 -0.31
CA ALA A 2 -58.47 -21.70 0.38
C ALA A 2 -57.35 -22.02 -0.61
N SER A 3 -56.68 -20.97 -1.07
CA SER A 3 -55.65 -21.00 -2.09
C SER A 3 -54.30 -21.29 -1.42
N ALA A 4 -53.59 -22.31 -1.89
CA ALA A 4 -52.23 -22.63 -1.47
C ALA A 4 -51.24 -21.82 -2.31
N THR A 5 -50.42 -20.99 -1.66
CA THR A 5 -49.32 -20.26 -2.30
C THR A 5 -48.04 -21.05 -2.11
N VAL A 6 -47.44 -21.50 -3.21
CA VAL A 6 -46.11 -22.13 -3.25
C VAL A 6 -45.07 -21.02 -3.22
N GLN A 7 -44.21 -21.03 -2.20
CA GLN A 7 -43.10 -20.10 -2.07
C GLN A 7 -41.88 -20.71 -2.76
N THR A 8 -41.49 -20.17 -3.91
CA THR A 8 -40.24 -20.48 -4.60
C THR A 8 -39.04 -19.96 -3.79
N PRO A 9 -37.95 -20.73 -3.66
CA PRO A 9 -36.75 -20.26 -2.99
C PRO A 9 -36.07 -19.16 -3.83
N LEU A 10 -35.74 -18.07 -3.15
CA LEU A 10 -34.93 -16.95 -3.63
C LEU A 10 -33.58 -17.47 -4.16
N ALA A 11 -33.17 -16.94 -5.31
CA ALA A 11 -31.87 -17.19 -5.93
C ALA A 11 -30.72 -16.82 -4.97
N PRO A 12 -29.60 -17.56 -4.99
CA PRO A 12 -28.47 -17.27 -4.12
C PRO A 12 -27.79 -15.94 -4.51
N SER A 13 -27.43 -15.23 -3.45
CA SER A 13 -26.55 -14.06 -3.37
C SER A 13 -25.39 -14.11 -4.36
N ALA A 14 -25.07 -12.95 -4.94
CA ALA A 14 -23.91 -12.71 -5.81
C ALA A 14 -22.64 -13.36 -5.24
N ALA A 15 -21.92 -14.07 -6.11
CA ALA A 15 -20.65 -14.73 -5.82
C ALA A 15 -19.61 -13.71 -5.28
N PRO A 16 -18.68 -14.12 -4.41
CA PRO A 16 -17.53 -13.27 -4.06
C PRO A 16 -16.74 -12.93 -5.33
N SER A 17 -16.37 -11.66 -5.50
CA SER A 17 -15.52 -11.18 -6.60
C SER A 17 -14.19 -11.96 -6.57
N SER A 18 -14.01 -12.90 -7.50
CA SER A 18 -12.76 -13.65 -7.63
C SER A 18 -11.64 -12.71 -8.07
N LEU A 19 -10.46 -12.83 -7.48
CA LEU A 19 -9.28 -12.14 -7.99
C LEU A 19 -9.07 -12.50 -9.46
N LEU A 20 -9.01 -11.49 -10.31
CA LEU A 20 -8.66 -11.70 -11.70
C LEU A 20 -7.16 -11.46 -11.85
N SER A 21 -6.44 -12.56 -12.14
CA SER A 21 -5.06 -12.54 -12.65
C SER A 21 -5.02 -12.34 -14.16
N THR A 22 -6.12 -11.86 -14.75
CA THR A 22 -6.27 -11.49 -16.16
C THR A 22 -7.08 -10.20 -16.23
N GLN A 23 -6.83 -9.37 -17.23
CA GLN A 23 -7.64 -8.18 -17.46
C GLN A 23 -9.12 -8.59 -17.68
N PRO A 24 -10.09 -7.93 -17.04
CA PRO A 24 -11.49 -8.11 -17.40
C PRO A 24 -11.65 -7.83 -18.90
N SER A 25 -12.28 -8.74 -19.64
CA SER A 25 -12.61 -8.54 -21.05
C SER A 25 -13.64 -7.42 -21.16
N LEU A 26 -13.18 -6.22 -21.50
CA LEU A 26 -14.05 -5.14 -21.96
C LEU A 26 -14.61 -5.52 -23.34
N ASP A 27 -15.91 -5.37 -23.53
CA ASP A 27 -16.56 -5.57 -24.84
C ASP A 27 -15.79 -4.80 -25.92
N THR A 28 -15.29 -5.55 -26.88
CA THR A 28 -14.33 -5.11 -27.90
C THR A 28 -14.97 -4.09 -28.83
N THR A 29 -14.94 -2.81 -28.47
CA THR A 29 -15.00 -1.70 -29.42
C THR A 29 -14.10 -0.57 -28.93
N THR A 30 -12.82 -0.88 -28.72
CA THR A 30 -11.81 0.16 -28.59
C THR A 30 -10.53 -0.36 -29.23
N THR A 31 -10.15 0.34 -30.29
CA THR A 31 -8.89 0.23 -30.99
C THR A 31 -7.74 0.03 -30.00
N SER A 32 -7.03 -1.08 -30.14
CA SER A 32 -5.67 -1.27 -29.63
C SER A 32 -4.76 -0.23 -30.30
N SER A 33 -4.78 1.00 -29.79
CA SER A 33 -3.65 1.90 -29.96
C SER A 33 -2.63 1.49 -28.91
N SER A 34 -1.48 1.00 -29.34
CA SER A 34 -0.31 0.86 -28.49
C SER A 34 0.15 2.27 -28.07
N GLU A 35 -0.56 2.88 -27.13
CA GLU A 35 -0.10 4.11 -26.51
C GLU A 35 1.25 3.83 -25.84
N LYS A 36 2.21 4.72 -26.05
CA LYS A 36 3.54 4.59 -25.47
C LYS A 36 3.40 4.61 -23.93
N PRO A 37 4.22 3.86 -23.18
CA PRO A 37 4.21 3.92 -21.72
C PRO A 37 4.38 5.37 -21.23
N HIS A 38 3.60 5.77 -20.21
CA HIS A 38 3.66 7.11 -19.63
C HIS A 38 4.83 7.25 -18.63
N HIS A 39 6.06 6.92 -19.01
CA HIS A 39 7.19 7.09 -18.10
C HIS A 39 7.35 8.57 -17.68
N VAL A 40 7.52 8.82 -16.38
CA VAL A 40 7.58 10.19 -15.84
C VAL A 40 9.00 10.53 -15.40
N GLN A 41 9.49 11.67 -15.86
CA GLN A 41 10.69 12.32 -15.30
C GLN A 41 10.25 13.29 -14.19
N THR A 42 10.70 13.04 -12.97
CA THR A 42 10.33 13.84 -11.79
C THR A 42 11.44 13.83 -10.75
N THR A 43 11.14 14.24 -9.53
CA THR A 43 12.03 14.14 -8.37
C THR A 43 11.36 13.34 -7.25
N LEU A 44 12.17 12.68 -6.43
CA LEU A 44 11.72 12.04 -5.19
C LEU A 44 12.53 12.59 -4.01
N ASN A 45 11.88 12.66 -2.84
CA ASN A 45 12.48 13.16 -1.60
C ASN A 45 12.97 12.00 -0.73
N PHE A 46 14.27 11.79 -0.69
CA PHE A 46 14.95 10.77 0.10
C PHE A 46 15.35 11.31 1.47
N PHE A 47 15.68 10.40 2.38
CA PHE A 47 16.29 10.72 3.66
C PHE A 47 17.72 11.25 3.44
N ALA A 48 18.06 12.36 4.12
CA ALA A 48 19.44 12.83 4.21
C ALA A 48 19.93 12.70 5.66
N ASP A 49 21.18 12.24 5.81
CA ASP A 49 21.86 12.25 7.10
C ASP A 49 22.01 13.70 7.61
N HIS A 50 21.99 13.87 8.93
CA HIS A 50 22.16 15.20 9.51
C HIS A 50 23.59 15.71 9.26
N PRO A 51 23.79 16.98 8.88
CA PRO A 51 25.12 17.52 8.58
C PRO A 51 26.10 17.46 9.77
N ASP A 52 25.59 17.42 11.00
CA ASP A 52 26.37 17.33 12.24
C ASP A 52 26.66 15.88 12.67
N GLY A 53 26.21 14.88 11.90
CA GLY A 53 26.37 13.45 12.20
C GLY A 53 25.47 12.92 13.32
N SER A 54 24.51 13.73 13.80
CA SER A 54 23.53 13.28 14.79
C SER A 54 22.58 12.22 14.20
N PRO A 55 22.02 11.32 15.03
CA PRO A 55 21.08 10.31 14.56
C PRO A 55 19.79 10.95 14.00
N PRO A 56 19.01 10.22 13.19
CA PRO A 56 17.72 10.68 12.68
C PRO A 56 16.82 11.23 13.78
N THR A 57 16.10 12.31 13.47
CA THR A 57 15.12 12.89 14.40
C THR A 57 13.93 11.93 14.55
N PRO A 58 13.54 11.52 15.76
CA PRO A 58 12.34 10.73 15.96
C PRO A 58 11.08 11.46 15.45
N ASN A 59 10.22 10.74 14.75
CA ASN A 59 8.89 11.22 14.41
C ASN A 59 7.97 11.05 15.63
N ILE A 60 7.43 12.15 16.16
CA ILE A 60 6.51 12.12 17.30
C ILE A 60 5.07 12.25 16.77
N VAL A 61 4.20 11.31 17.13
CA VAL A 61 2.80 11.34 16.69
C VAL A 61 2.10 12.55 17.28
N GLY A 62 1.50 13.37 16.41
CA GLY A 62 0.87 14.64 16.78
C GLY A 62 1.80 15.86 16.64
N ASP A 63 3.10 15.67 16.43
CA ASP A 63 4.06 16.73 16.15
C ASP A 63 4.54 16.67 14.69
N ALA A 64 3.90 17.47 13.84
CA ALA A 64 4.28 17.57 12.44
C ALA A 64 5.62 18.31 12.23
N GLU A 65 6.13 19.06 13.21
CA GLU A 65 7.38 19.81 13.08
C GLU A 65 8.60 18.90 13.11
N ALA A 66 8.61 17.89 13.98
CA ALA A 66 9.66 16.87 14.02
C ALA A 66 9.80 16.19 12.65
N TYR A 67 8.67 15.80 12.05
CA TYR A 67 8.64 15.28 10.69
C TYR A 67 9.22 16.31 9.70
N ARG A 68 8.71 17.55 9.67
CA ARG A 68 9.16 18.56 8.69
C ARG A 68 10.64 18.90 8.76
N LYS A 69 11.24 18.88 9.95
CA LYS A 69 12.66 19.20 10.16
C LYS A 69 13.64 18.10 9.76
N GLN A 70 13.16 16.87 9.57
CA GLN A 70 14.02 15.79 9.09
C GLN A 70 14.65 16.19 7.74
N PRO A 71 15.99 16.24 7.63
CA PRO A 71 16.67 16.55 6.37
C PRO A 71 16.27 15.58 5.26
N ILE A 72 16.14 16.15 4.06
CA ILE A 72 15.81 15.39 2.85
C ILE A 72 16.83 15.70 1.76
N GLU A 73 17.04 14.71 0.89
CA GLU A 73 17.77 14.87 -0.36
C GLU A 73 16.80 14.64 -1.51
N THR A 74 16.62 15.64 -2.37
CA THR A 74 15.72 15.55 -3.53
C THR A 74 16.55 15.28 -4.77
N ILE A 75 16.36 14.11 -5.41
CA ILE A 75 17.08 13.74 -6.63
C ILE A 75 16.11 13.52 -7.80
N PRO A 76 16.55 13.81 -9.04
CA PRO A 76 15.79 13.46 -10.23
C PRO A 76 15.73 11.94 -10.42
N VAL A 77 14.58 11.43 -10.84
CA VAL A 77 14.34 10.02 -11.12
C VAL A 77 13.43 9.84 -12.34
N THR A 78 13.55 8.68 -12.97
CA THR A 78 12.54 8.18 -13.91
C THR A 78 11.66 7.18 -13.19
N ILE A 79 10.34 7.35 -13.28
CA ILE A 79 9.35 6.41 -12.75
C ILE A 79 8.66 5.74 -13.92
N HIS A 80 8.78 4.42 -14.01
CA HIS A 80 8.34 3.61 -15.14
C HIS A 80 6.86 3.24 -14.98
N ASP A 81 6.05 3.70 -15.93
CA ASP A 81 4.66 3.27 -16.08
C ASP A 81 4.57 1.78 -16.43
N VAL A 82 3.74 1.05 -15.68
CA VAL A 82 3.49 -0.40 -15.82
C VAL A 82 2.21 -0.72 -16.59
N SER A 83 1.55 0.28 -17.19
CA SER A 83 0.35 0.08 -18.02
C SER A 83 0.52 -1.05 -19.04
N GLY A 84 -0.40 -2.03 -19.02
CA GLY A 84 -0.36 -3.21 -19.90
C GLY A 84 0.58 -4.34 -19.45
N HIS A 85 1.37 -4.10 -18.40
CA HIS A 85 2.33 -5.03 -17.80
C HIS A 85 2.09 -5.19 -16.29
N GLU A 86 0.93 -4.79 -15.79
CA GLU A 86 0.63 -4.72 -14.35
C GLU A 86 0.79 -6.08 -13.67
N LEU A 87 0.44 -7.16 -14.38
CA LEU A 87 0.41 -8.52 -13.86
C LEU A 87 1.77 -9.24 -13.96
N GLU A 88 2.81 -8.59 -14.47
CA GLU A 88 4.18 -9.13 -14.52
C GLU A 88 4.91 -9.01 -13.17
N TYR A 89 4.42 -8.15 -12.28
CA TYR A 89 5.05 -7.85 -10.99
C TYR A 89 4.46 -8.72 -9.89
N THR A 90 5.31 -9.24 -9.00
CA THR A 90 4.88 -10.14 -7.92
C THR A 90 5.40 -9.70 -6.55
N LEU A 91 4.67 -10.07 -5.49
CA LEU A 91 5.10 -9.78 -4.11
C LEU A 91 6.45 -10.40 -3.75
N ASP A 92 6.74 -11.62 -4.22
CA ASP A 92 7.98 -12.31 -3.90
C ASP A 92 9.13 -11.95 -4.85
N GLY A 93 8.85 -11.52 -6.08
CA GLY A 93 9.86 -11.06 -7.03
C GLY A 93 10.20 -9.58 -6.91
N ASN A 94 9.22 -8.68 -6.89
CA ASN A 94 9.46 -7.22 -6.93
C ASN A 94 9.16 -6.55 -5.58
N GLY A 95 8.37 -7.20 -4.73
CA GLY A 95 7.90 -6.64 -3.46
C GLY A 95 6.62 -5.81 -3.58
N PHE A 96 6.04 -5.73 -4.78
CA PHE A 96 4.71 -5.19 -5.01
C PHE A 96 3.99 -6.02 -6.09
N GLN A 97 2.67 -5.94 -6.11
CA GLN A 97 1.86 -6.70 -7.06
C GLN A 97 0.52 -6.02 -7.30
N TYR A 98 0.00 -6.12 -8.52
CA TYR A 98 -1.30 -5.58 -8.88
C TYR A 98 -2.36 -6.69 -8.95
N TYR A 99 -3.58 -6.37 -8.54
CA TYR A 99 -4.73 -7.26 -8.69
C TYR A 99 -5.97 -6.49 -9.12
N TYR A 100 -6.73 -7.07 -10.03
CA TYR A 100 -8.09 -6.61 -10.30
C TYR A 100 -9.01 -7.11 -9.20
N HIS A 101 -9.68 -6.16 -8.54
CA HIS A 101 -10.64 -6.42 -7.49
C HIS A 101 -11.64 -5.27 -7.43
N GLU A 102 -12.91 -5.54 -7.70
CA GLU A 102 -13.98 -4.56 -7.49
C GLU A 102 -14.47 -4.60 -6.04
N SER A 103 -14.34 -3.49 -5.31
CA SER A 103 -14.89 -3.39 -3.94
C SER A 103 -16.37 -3.04 -3.93
N LYS A 104 -17.14 -3.55 -2.97
CA LYS A 104 -18.51 -3.08 -2.70
C LYS A 104 -18.54 -1.72 -2.02
N GLU A 105 -17.53 -1.42 -1.22
CA GLU A 105 -17.35 -0.10 -0.62
C GLU A 105 -16.77 0.85 -1.68
N LYS A 106 -17.50 1.92 -2.01
CA LYS A 106 -17.13 2.83 -3.11
C LYS A 106 -16.68 4.19 -2.62
N GLU A 107 -17.24 4.66 -1.51
CA GLU A 107 -17.08 6.06 -1.09
C GLU A 107 -16.11 6.21 0.08
N PHE A 108 -15.93 5.19 0.93
CA PHE A 108 -14.98 5.19 2.06
C PHE A 108 -15.14 6.43 2.94
N LEU A 109 -16.35 6.65 3.44
CA LEU A 109 -16.71 7.81 4.29
C LEU A 109 -17.00 7.44 5.75
N ASP A 110 -17.29 6.17 6.02
CA ASP A 110 -17.68 5.67 7.34
C ASP A 110 -16.74 4.53 7.76
N ASP A 111 -16.02 4.75 8.87
CA ASP A 111 -15.03 3.82 9.43
C ASP A 111 -15.64 2.45 9.79
N GLU A 112 -16.86 2.44 10.33
CA GLU A 112 -17.56 1.20 10.70
C GLU A 112 -18.06 0.47 9.45
N GLN A 113 -18.48 1.20 8.42
CA GLN A 113 -18.83 0.62 7.13
C GLN A 113 -17.59 0.00 6.45
N ILE A 114 -16.44 0.69 6.49
CA ILE A 114 -15.17 0.17 5.96
C ILE A 114 -14.80 -1.14 6.66
N LYS A 115 -14.85 -1.18 8.00
CA LYS A 115 -14.57 -2.41 8.76
C LYS A 115 -15.58 -3.53 8.46
N ARG A 116 -16.85 -3.20 8.29
CA ARG A 116 -17.90 -4.21 8.06
C ARG A 116 -17.90 -4.77 6.64
N ILE A 117 -17.55 -3.96 5.63
CA ILE A 117 -17.67 -4.32 4.22
C ILE A 117 -16.30 -4.55 3.58
N TYR A 118 -15.40 -3.58 3.70
CA TYR A 118 -14.14 -3.59 2.96
C TYR A 118 -13.05 -4.44 3.61
N TYR A 119 -13.00 -4.53 4.94
CA TYR A 119 -12.02 -5.39 5.62
C TYR A 119 -12.18 -6.87 5.25
N PRO A 120 -13.39 -7.47 5.23
CA PRO A 120 -13.58 -8.84 4.75
C PRO A 120 -13.12 -9.05 3.30
N GLU A 121 -13.40 -8.10 2.41
CA GLU A 121 -12.93 -8.15 1.02
C GLU A 121 -11.40 -8.11 0.93
N THR A 122 -10.78 -7.24 1.72
CA THR A 122 -9.31 -7.09 1.78
C THR A 122 -8.64 -8.32 2.38
N GLU A 123 -9.22 -8.91 3.43
CA GLU A 123 -8.74 -10.15 4.02
C GLU A 123 -8.78 -11.29 2.99
N GLN A 124 -9.88 -11.44 2.25
CA GLN A 124 -9.98 -12.48 1.23
C GLN A 124 -8.99 -12.26 0.08
N LEU A 125 -8.87 -11.02 -0.43
CA LEU A 125 -7.86 -10.63 -1.42
C LEU A 125 -6.45 -11.01 -0.98
N LEU A 126 -6.08 -10.74 0.27
CA LEU A 126 -4.74 -11.08 0.78
C LEU A 126 -4.55 -12.60 0.91
N LYS A 127 -5.56 -13.34 1.36
CA LYS A 127 -5.50 -14.82 1.40
C LYS A 127 -5.31 -15.40 0.00
N ASP A 128 -6.09 -14.95 -0.96
CA ASP A 128 -6.03 -15.43 -2.34
C ASP A 128 -4.70 -15.06 -3.01
N ALA A 129 -4.18 -13.86 -2.76
CA ALA A 129 -2.93 -13.39 -3.34
C ALA A 129 -1.68 -14.08 -2.75
N THR A 130 -1.72 -14.46 -1.48
CA THR A 130 -0.53 -14.92 -0.76
C THR A 130 -0.55 -16.39 -0.38
N GLY A 131 -1.73 -17.01 -0.31
CA GLY A 131 -1.93 -18.34 0.29
C GLY A 131 -1.93 -18.34 1.82
N ALA A 132 -1.91 -17.16 2.47
CA ALA A 132 -1.90 -17.05 3.92
C ALA A 132 -3.17 -17.63 4.55
N SER A 133 -3.01 -18.29 5.70
CA SER A 133 -4.14 -18.87 6.43
C SER A 133 -4.77 -17.89 7.42
N LYS A 134 -4.04 -16.85 7.84
CA LYS A 134 -4.51 -15.84 8.77
C LYS A 134 -4.07 -14.43 8.36
N ILE A 135 -5.03 -13.52 8.36
CA ILE A 135 -4.84 -12.09 8.13
C ILE A 135 -5.31 -11.34 9.38
N PHE A 136 -4.58 -10.31 9.76
CA PHE A 136 -5.01 -9.38 10.80
C PHE A 136 -4.82 -7.94 10.31
N ILE A 137 -5.94 -7.27 9.99
CA ILE A 137 -5.94 -5.87 9.60
C ILE A 137 -5.90 -5.02 10.87
N PHE A 138 -4.87 -4.20 11.02
CA PHE A 138 -4.67 -3.42 12.25
C PHE A 138 -5.02 -1.94 12.11
N ASP A 139 -4.95 -1.38 10.91
CA ASP A 139 -5.42 -0.02 10.62
C ASP A 139 -5.74 0.17 9.13
N HIS A 140 -6.35 1.31 8.84
CA HIS A 140 -6.35 1.87 7.50
C HIS A 140 -6.11 3.39 7.55
N THR A 141 -5.70 3.96 6.43
CA THR A 141 -5.56 5.41 6.26
C THR A 141 -6.20 5.83 4.96
N ILE A 142 -7.05 6.86 5.03
CA ILE A 142 -7.62 7.51 3.86
C ILE A 142 -6.83 8.80 3.61
N ARG A 143 -6.48 9.04 2.35
CA ARG A 143 -5.81 10.27 1.91
C ARG A 143 -6.66 10.94 0.85
N ARG A 144 -7.06 12.18 1.13
CA ARG A 144 -7.86 13.09 0.29
C ARG A 144 -7.21 14.47 0.32
N ALA A 145 -7.72 15.40 -0.49
CA ALA A 145 -7.22 16.77 -0.49
C ALA A 145 -7.32 17.42 0.92
N PRO A 146 -6.35 18.25 1.34
CA PRO A 146 -6.36 18.91 2.66
C PRO A 146 -7.56 19.81 2.98
N LEU A 147 -8.42 20.14 2.00
CA LEU A 147 -9.63 20.94 2.19
C LEU A 147 -10.92 20.13 1.93
N ASP A 148 -10.82 18.80 1.94
CA ASP A 148 -11.98 17.93 1.72
C ASP A 148 -12.89 17.92 2.96
N THR A 149 -14.08 18.53 2.83
CA THR A 149 -15.07 18.66 3.91
C THR A 149 -15.69 17.33 4.35
N ARG A 150 -15.48 16.26 3.57
CA ARG A 150 -15.91 14.89 3.92
C ARG A 150 -14.98 14.25 4.94
N THR A 151 -13.78 14.79 5.13
CA THR A 151 -12.78 14.26 6.06
C THR A 151 -12.80 15.09 7.35
N PRO A 152 -12.93 14.47 8.54
CA PRO A 152 -12.74 15.17 9.79
C PRO A 152 -11.39 15.91 9.78
N SER A 153 -11.34 17.15 10.27
CA SER A 153 -10.14 18.01 10.18
C SER A 153 -8.89 17.39 10.81
N SER A 154 -9.06 16.48 11.79
CA SER A 154 -7.99 15.71 12.43
C SER A 154 -7.38 14.60 11.55
N GLN A 155 -7.98 14.30 10.40
CA GLN A 155 -7.60 13.21 9.49
C GLN A 155 -7.12 13.69 8.11
N LEU A 156 -6.98 15.02 7.91
CA LEU A 156 -6.48 15.60 6.67
C LEU A 156 -5.01 15.23 6.46
N ARG A 157 -4.78 14.10 5.79
CA ARG A 157 -3.45 13.63 5.39
C ARG A 157 -3.38 13.61 3.88
N GLY A 158 -2.68 14.60 3.32
CA GLY A 158 -2.31 14.57 1.91
C GLY A 158 -1.39 13.39 1.57
N PRO A 159 -1.10 13.18 0.29
CA PRO A 159 -0.09 12.23 -0.17
C PRO A 159 1.27 12.45 0.52
N VAL A 160 1.96 11.36 0.93
CA VAL A 160 3.31 11.44 1.50
C VAL A 160 4.32 11.40 0.37
N GLN A 161 5.03 12.51 0.16
CA GLN A 161 6.03 12.64 -0.89
C GLN A 161 7.47 12.37 -0.42
N ARG A 162 7.64 11.76 0.77
CA ARG A 162 8.95 11.23 1.20
C ARG A 162 9.03 9.76 0.87
N VAL A 163 10.20 9.31 0.44
CA VAL A 163 10.47 7.89 0.23
C VAL A 163 10.62 7.23 1.59
N HIS A 164 9.80 6.20 1.83
CA HIS A 164 9.78 5.52 3.12
C HIS A 164 9.37 4.05 3.00
N ILE A 165 9.59 3.32 4.09
CA ILE A 165 8.99 2.00 4.36
C ILE A 165 8.34 2.08 5.74
N ASP A 166 7.09 1.65 5.82
CA ASP A 166 6.25 1.88 7.00
C ASP A 166 6.73 1.19 8.28
N GLN A 167 7.58 0.17 8.16
CA GLN A 167 8.12 -0.56 9.31
C GLN A 167 9.56 -1.00 9.08
N SER A 168 10.38 -0.86 10.12
CA SER A 168 11.67 -1.55 10.20
C SER A 168 11.50 -3.04 10.48
N TYR A 169 12.56 -3.84 10.26
CA TYR A 169 12.52 -5.27 10.59
C TYR A 169 12.19 -5.53 12.06
N THR A 170 12.78 -4.77 12.98
CA THR A 170 12.49 -4.88 14.42
C THR A 170 11.06 -4.42 14.73
N ALA A 171 10.61 -3.31 14.15
CA ALA A 171 9.26 -2.80 14.38
C ALA A 171 8.17 -3.76 13.87
N SER A 172 8.43 -4.47 12.77
CA SER A 172 7.49 -5.44 12.21
C SER A 172 7.23 -6.62 13.15
N ARG A 173 8.27 -7.15 13.81
CA ARG A 173 8.10 -8.16 14.87
C ARG A 173 7.23 -7.62 16.01
N ASN A 174 7.48 -6.38 16.43
CA ASN A 174 6.73 -5.74 17.52
C ASN A 174 5.25 -5.53 17.18
N ARG A 175 4.89 -5.36 15.89
CA ARG A 175 3.48 -5.30 15.46
C ARG A 175 2.73 -6.58 15.76
N VAL A 176 3.35 -7.75 15.57
CA VAL A 176 2.74 -9.05 15.92
C VAL A 176 2.48 -9.10 17.43
N SER A 177 3.49 -8.81 18.25
CA SER A 177 3.37 -8.84 19.72
C SER A 177 2.38 -7.82 20.27
N HIS A 178 2.26 -6.65 19.65
CA HIS A 178 1.35 -5.60 20.09
C HIS A 178 -0.11 -5.92 19.75
N HIS A 179 -0.38 -6.38 18.52
CA HIS A 179 -1.74 -6.60 18.04
C HIS A 179 -2.29 -7.99 18.39
N LEU A 180 -1.44 -9.00 18.51
CA LEU A 180 -1.81 -10.39 18.77
C LEU A 180 -0.97 -11.01 19.91
N PRO A 181 -0.92 -10.39 21.11
CA PRO A 181 -0.01 -10.80 22.18
C PRO A 181 -0.18 -12.26 22.61
N ALA A 182 -1.41 -12.78 22.63
CA ALA A 182 -1.71 -14.15 23.03
C ALA A 182 -1.21 -15.21 22.05
N GLU A 183 -1.05 -14.85 20.77
CA GLU A 183 -0.65 -15.78 19.71
C GLU A 183 0.77 -15.50 19.18
N ALA A 184 1.39 -14.40 19.61
CA ALA A 184 2.63 -13.89 19.05
C ALA A 184 3.77 -14.91 19.07
N GLU A 185 3.91 -15.69 20.15
CA GLU A 185 4.96 -16.71 20.23
C GLU A 185 4.85 -17.76 19.13
N THR A 186 3.62 -18.17 18.79
CA THR A 186 3.36 -19.15 17.73
C THR A 186 3.49 -18.51 16.36
N LEU A 187 2.87 -17.35 16.14
CA LEU A 187 2.86 -16.67 14.84
C LEU A 187 4.25 -16.23 14.38
N LEU A 188 5.14 -15.88 15.33
CA LEU A 188 6.51 -15.48 15.02
C LEU A 188 7.44 -16.65 14.68
N LYS A 189 7.00 -17.92 14.86
CA LYS A 189 7.76 -19.11 14.46
C LYS A 189 7.58 -19.45 12.97
N GLY A 190 6.45 -19.08 12.37
CA GLY A 190 6.19 -19.23 10.94
C GLY A 190 6.52 -17.97 10.14
N ARG A 191 6.27 -17.99 8.84
CA ARG A 191 6.37 -16.80 7.99
C ARG A 191 5.27 -15.83 8.37
N TYR A 192 5.68 -14.60 8.65
CA TYR A 192 4.79 -13.46 8.74
C TYR A 192 5.29 -12.31 7.88
N GLN A 193 4.34 -11.50 7.42
CA GLN A 193 4.57 -10.38 6.53
C GLN A 193 3.74 -9.17 7.01
N ILE A 194 4.13 -7.98 6.58
CA ILE A 194 3.26 -6.81 6.58
C ILE A 194 3.03 -6.42 5.14
N ILE A 195 1.77 -6.44 4.72
CA ILE A 195 1.36 -6.06 3.37
C ILE A 195 0.33 -4.94 3.49
N ASN A 196 0.59 -3.85 2.80
CA ASN A 196 -0.38 -2.78 2.61
C ASN A 196 -1.19 -3.06 1.33
N VAL A 197 -2.50 -2.92 1.42
CA VAL A 197 -3.40 -2.90 0.26
C VAL A 197 -3.75 -1.46 -0.04
N TRP A 198 -3.14 -0.93 -1.10
CA TRP A 198 -3.39 0.43 -1.57
C TRP A 198 -4.41 0.42 -2.71
N ARG A 199 -5.48 1.21 -2.55
CA ARG A 199 -6.58 1.30 -3.51
C ARG A 199 -6.90 2.76 -3.85
N PRO A 200 -6.97 3.11 -5.14
CA PRO A 200 -7.64 4.33 -5.59
C PRO A 200 -9.13 4.37 -5.21
N ILE A 201 -9.60 5.48 -4.67
CA ILE A 201 -11.06 5.71 -4.49
C ILE A 201 -11.66 6.30 -5.77
N LYS A 202 -10.86 7.10 -6.49
CA LYS A 202 -11.13 7.62 -7.84
C LYS A 202 -9.89 7.38 -8.71
N PRO A 203 -9.98 7.43 -10.06
CA PRO A 203 -8.80 7.30 -10.92
C PRO A 203 -7.68 8.29 -10.56
N ILE A 204 -6.43 7.80 -10.48
CA ILE A 204 -5.29 8.61 -10.01
C ILE A 204 -4.46 9.14 -11.16
N TYR A 205 -4.43 10.47 -11.27
CA TYR A 205 -3.55 11.20 -12.17
C TYR A 205 -2.58 12.11 -11.42
N LYS A 206 -3.04 12.75 -10.34
CA LYS A 206 -2.23 13.62 -9.48
C LYS A 206 -1.68 12.86 -8.27
N ASP A 207 -0.45 13.17 -7.88
CA ASP A 207 0.27 12.51 -6.78
C ASP A 207 0.26 10.96 -6.80
N PRO A 208 0.47 10.29 -7.96
CA PRO A 208 0.44 8.82 -8.03
C PRO A 208 1.40 8.13 -7.05
N LEU A 209 1.10 6.87 -6.74
CA LEU A 209 1.94 6.01 -5.91
C LEU A 209 3.09 5.44 -6.75
N ALA A 210 4.32 5.79 -6.39
CA ALA A 210 5.52 5.11 -6.85
C ALA A 210 5.94 4.03 -5.84
N VAL A 211 6.35 2.89 -6.37
CA VAL A 211 6.93 1.76 -5.63
C VAL A 211 8.28 1.40 -6.25
N ALA A 212 9.28 1.15 -5.41
CA ALA A 212 10.58 0.69 -5.88
C ALA A 212 10.61 -0.83 -6.03
N ASP A 213 11.41 -1.34 -6.96
CA ASP A 213 11.76 -2.76 -7.00
C ASP A 213 12.66 -3.13 -5.83
N ALA A 214 12.27 -4.14 -5.06
CA ALA A 214 12.96 -4.57 -3.85
C ALA A 214 14.44 -4.91 -4.07
N HIS A 215 14.79 -5.51 -5.22
CA HIS A 215 16.15 -5.93 -5.53
C HIS A 215 17.05 -4.79 -6.00
N SER A 216 16.48 -3.62 -6.30
CA SER A 216 17.25 -2.42 -6.58
C SER A 216 17.66 -1.65 -5.33
N VAL A 217 17.08 -1.96 -4.15
CA VAL A 217 17.28 -1.17 -2.91
C VAL A 217 18.00 -2.02 -1.85
N PRO A 218 19.32 -1.85 -1.65
CA PRO A 218 20.05 -2.58 -0.63
C PRO A 218 19.68 -2.11 0.78
N ASP A 219 19.91 -2.97 1.78
CA ASP A 219 19.65 -2.64 3.19
C ASP A 219 20.59 -1.55 3.73
N SER A 220 21.77 -1.35 3.10
CA SER A 220 22.70 -0.27 3.45
C SER A 220 22.13 1.13 3.28
N ASP A 221 21.11 1.27 2.43
CA ASP A 221 20.49 2.56 2.13
C ASP A 221 19.29 2.84 3.07
N LEU A 222 18.98 1.91 3.98
CA LEU A 222 17.90 2.08 4.94
C LEU A 222 18.38 2.68 6.25
N VAL A 223 17.58 3.62 6.74
CA VAL A 223 17.84 4.32 7.99
C VAL A 223 16.63 4.20 8.89
N GLY A 224 16.80 3.54 10.04
CA GLY A 224 15.74 3.44 11.04
C GLY A 224 15.41 4.83 11.59
N ILE A 225 14.13 5.21 11.54
CA ILE A 225 13.61 6.45 12.12
C ILE A 225 12.55 6.05 13.14
N LYS A 226 12.80 6.37 14.41
CA LYS A 226 11.85 6.10 15.48
C LYS A 226 10.53 6.80 15.24
N LEU A 227 9.43 6.10 15.49
CA LEU A 227 8.07 6.63 15.48
C LEU A 227 7.48 6.51 16.88
N VAL A 228 7.43 7.61 17.61
CA VAL A 228 7.06 7.65 19.02
C VAL A 228 5.57 7.96 19.15
N TYR A 229 4.83 7.02 19.73
CA TYR A 229 3.44 7.19 20.15
C TYR A 229 3.38 7.46 21.67
N PRO A 230 2.27 7.99 22.21
CA PRO A 230 2.12 8.18 23.66
C PRO A 230 2.31 6.89 24.48
N ASP A 231 1.99 5.73 23.90
CA ASP A 231 1.90 4.43 24.58
C ASP A 231 2.94 3.40 24.09
N ARG A 232 3.67 3.69 23.01
CA ARG A 232 4.64 2.75 22.40
C ARG A 232 5.65 3.42 21.49
N GLU A 233 6.74 2.72 21.20
CA GLU A 233 7.68 3.08 20.13
C GLU A 233 7.51 2.12 18.94
N GLY A 234 7.41 2.69 17.74
CA GLY A 234 7.60 2.02 16.47
C GLY A 234 8.85 2.54 15.77
N GLU A 235 9.12 2.05 14.56
CA GLU A 235 10.23 2.51 13.73
C GLU A 235 9.88 2.30 12.25
N THR A 236 10.13 3.31 11.43
CA THR A 236 10.00 3.29 9.96
C THR A 236 11.38 3.29 9.33
N TYR A 237 11.52 2.97 8.04
CA TYR A 237 12.74 3.29 7.31
C TYR A 237 12.59 4.58 6.51
N GLY A 238 13.51 5.53 6.75
CA GLY A 238 13.94 6.46 5.71
C GLY A 238 14.89 5.76 4.75
N VAL A 239 14.98 6.27 3.52
CA VAL A 239 15.81 5.66 2.46
C VAL A 239 16.75 6.71 1.92
N ARG A 240 18.06 6.46 1.91
CA ARG A 240 19.07 7.31 1.28
C ARG A 240 18.90 7.32 -0.23
N ALA A 241 19.26 8.43 -0.87
CA ALA A 241 19.17 8.55 -2.32
C ALA A 241 20.16 7.59 -3.01
N ASN A 242 19.70 6.89 -4.04
CA ASN A 242 20.55 6.05 -4.86
C ASN A 242 19.98 6.01 -6.29
N PRO A 243 20.77 6.41 -7.30
CA PRO A 243 20.31 6.43 -8.70
C PRO A 243 20.09 5.03 -9.29
N ALA A 244 20.55 3.96 -8.65
CA ALA A 244 20.34 2.59 -9.10
C ALA A 244 18.92 2.06 -8.82
N PHE A 245 18.13 2.76 -8.00
CA PHE A 245 16.77 2.35 -7.66
C PHE A 245 15.87 2.37 -8.90
N LYS A 246 15.09 1.31 -9.08
CA LYS A 246 14.10 1.21 -10.15
C LYS A 246 12.72 1.50 -9.59
N TRP A 247 12.08 2.52 -10.15
CA TRP A 247 10.79 3.02 -9.68
C TRP A 247 9.68 2.70 -10.69
N TYR A 248 8.54 2.29 -10.17
CA TYR A 248 7.38 1.89 -10.97
C TYR A 248 6.12 2.56 -10.45
N TYR A 249 5.17 2.79 -11.35
CA TYR A 249 3.83 3.25 -11.01
C TYR A 249 2.83 2.84 -12.09
N ARG A 250 1.52 2.95 -11.81
CA ARG A 250 0.49 2.75 -12.82
C ARG A 250 -0.17 4.08 -13.18
N TYR A 251 -0.02 4.52 -14.44
CA TYR A 251 -0.70 5.72 -14.93
C TYR A 251 -2.22 5.56 -14.84
N GLY A 252 -2.97 6.58 -14.40
CA GLY A 252 -4.44 6.53 -14.39
C GLY A 252 -5.04 5.39 -13.56
N GLN A 253 -4.33 4.86 -12.55
CA GLN A 253 -4.77 3.68 -11.80
C GLN A 253 -6.19 3.85 -11.26
N THR A 254 -7.07 2.92 -11.61
CA THR A 254 -8.51 2.96 -11.34
C THR A 254 -8.87 2.22 -10.04
N PRO A 255 -10.06 2.48 -9.46
CA PRO A 255 -10.46 1.86 -8.19
C PRO A 255 -10.57 0.34 -8.19
N ASP A 256 -10.69 -0.29 -9.35
CA ASP A 256 -10.75 -1.73 -9.54
C ASP A 256 -9.37 -2.40 -9.65
N LEU A 257 -8.28 -1.64 -9.68
CA LEU A 257 -6.91 -2.15 -9.70
C LEU A 257 -6.20 -1.77 -8.39
N VAL A 258 -5.97 -2.75 -7.51
CA VAL A 258 -5.25 -2.53 -6.25
C VAL A 258 -3.77 -2.80 -6.39
N THR A 259 -2.97 -2.12 -5.58
CA THR A 259 -1.54 -2.39 -5.41
C THR A 259 -1.30 -2.99 -4.04
N LEU A 260 -0.77 -4.21 -4.00
CA LEU A 260 -0.21 -4.80 -2.80
C LEU A 260 1.23 -4.32 -2.65
N ILE A 261 1.58 -3.80 -1.48
CA ILE A 261 2.92 -3.28 -1.17
C ILE A 261 3.46 -4.09 0.00
N LYS A 262 4.56 -4.81 -0.22
CA LYS A 262 5.23 -5.55 0.84
C LYS A 262 6.06 -4.57 1.68
N CYS A 263 5.64 -4.32 2.92
CA CYS A 263 6.40 -3.51 3.86
C CYS A 263 7.39 -4.36 4.68
N PHE A 264 7.09 -5.65 4.86
CA PHE A 264 7.94 -6.58 5.58
C PHE A 264 7.69 -8.04 5.16
N ASP A 265 8.75 -8.85 5.17
CA ASP A 265 8.74 -10.30 5.11
C ASP A 265 9.82 -10.89 6.02
N SER A 266 9.45 -11.92 6.75
CA SER A 266 10.34 -12.62 7.68
C SER A 266 11.31 -13.56 6.97
N LYS A 267 11.00 -14.03 5.75
CA LYS A 267 11.91 -14.90 4.97
C LYS A 267 13.16 -14.14 4.52
N THR A 268 14.27 -14.85 4.46
CA THR A 268 15.61 -14.32 4.08
C THR A 268 16.25 -15.09 2.92
N ASP A 269 15.45 -15.87 2.20
CA ASP A 269 15.84 -16.78 1.12
C ASP A 269 16.00 -16.12 -0.26
N GLY A 270 16.22 -14.79 -0.26
CA GLY A 270 16.42 -14.02 -1.47
C GLY A 270 15.16 -13.47 -2.12
N ARG A 271 13.95 -13.79 -1.64
CA ARG A 271 12.72 -13.14 -2.11
C ARG A 271 12.66 -11.67 -1.68
N ALA A 272 11.85 -10.86 -2.35
CA ALA A 272 11.59 -9.48 -1.96
C ALA A 272 11.00 -9.43 -0.54
N ARG A 273 11.59 -8.58 0.32
CA ARG A 273 11.22 -8.50 1.74
C ARG A 273 10.51 -7.20 2.12
N ARG A 274 10.71 -6.14 1.36
CA ARG A 274 10.23 -4.79 1.66
C ARG A 274 10.47 -3.88 0.47
N VAL A 275 9.60 -2.91 0.23
CA VAL A 275 9.79 -1.90 -0.83
C VAL A 275 9.59 -0.48 -0.33
N PRO A 276 10.53 0.44 -0.66
CA PRO A 276 10.28 1.87 -0.61
C PRO A 276 9.09 2.27 -1.46
N HIS A 277 8.32 3.23 -0.98
CA HIS A 277 7.23 3.82 -1.74
C HIS A 277 7.06 5.31 -1.40
N SER A 278 6.43 6.04 -2.31
CA SER A 278 6.16 7.47 -2.16
C SER A 278 5.05 7.94 -3.09
N ALA A 279 4.39 9.03 -2.72
CA ALA A 279 3.69 9.84 -3.71
C ALA A 279 4.70 10.68 -4.48
N PHE A 280 4.47 10.95 -5.75
CA PHE A 280 5.31 11.86 -6.53
C PHE A 280 4.50 12.86 -7.34
N VAL A 281 5.07 14.04 -7.57
CA VAL A 281 4.49 15.03 -8.47
C VAL A 281 4.72 14.57 -9.90
N ASN A 282 3.63 14.35 -10.65
CA ASN A 282 3.72 14.16 -12.10
C ASN A 282 3.54 15.54 -12.77
N PRO A 283 4.58 16.10 -13.42
CA PRO A 283 4.49 17.43 -14.04
C PRO A 283 3.38 17.54 -15.10
N GLU A 284 3.04 16.44 -15.77
CA GLU A 284 2.01 16.42 -16.83
C GLU A 284 0.59 16.54 -16.27
N THR A 285 0.38 16.14 -15.01
CA THR A 285 -0.95 16.07 -14.40
C THR A 285 -1.06 16.93 -13.14
N GLU A 286 -0.09 17.81 -12.88
CA GLU A 286 -0.09 18.65 -11.68
C GLU A 286 -1.19 19.72 -11.71
N VAL A 287 -1.51 20.24 -12.90
CA VAL A 287 -2.50 21.30 -13.13
C VAL A 287 -3.70 20.73 -13.88
N GLY A 288 -4.91 21.04 -13.41
CA GLY A 288 -6.16 20.68 -14.10
C GLY A 288 -6.69 19.27 -13.81
N TYR A 289 -5.95 18.45 -13.07
CA TYR A 289 -6.40 17.11 -12.65
C TYR A 289 -6.90 17.09 -11.21
N PRO A 290 -7.86 16.20 -10.88
CA PRO A 290 -8.37 16.06 -9.52
C PRO A 290 -7.29 15.58 -8.56
N ALA A 291 -7.37 16.04 -7.31
CA ALA A 291 -6.50 15.56 -6.24
C ALA A 291 -6.70 14.07 -5.99
N ARG A 292 -5.63 13.39 -5.58
CA ARG A 292 -5.66 11.97 -5.23
C ARG A 292 -6.64 11.68 -4.10
N GLU A 293 -7.46 10.65 -4.31
CA GLU A 293 -8.25 10.00 -3.27
C GLU A 293 -7.88 8.51 -3.21
N SER A 294 -7.36 8.05 -2.07
CA SER A 294 -6.92 6.66 -1.91
C SER A 294 -7.15 6.16 -0.49
N ILE A 295 -7.34 4.86 -0.34
CA ILE A 295 -7.29 4.15 0.95
C ILE A 295 -6.11 3.19 0.96
N GLU A 296 -5.45 3.09 2.10
CA GLU A 296 -4.41 2.11 2.37
C GLU A 296 -4.80 1.30 3.60
N VAL A 297 -4.96 -0.01 3.46
CA VAL A 297 -5.24 -0.94 4.57
C VAL A 297 -3.95 -1.68 4.90
N ARG A 298 -3.57 -1.71 6.18
CA ARG A 298 -2.34 -2.39 6.62
C ARG A 298 -2.68 -3.67 7.36
N ALA A 299 -2.07 -4.77 6.91
CA ALA A 299 -2.35 -6.09 7.45
C ALA A 299 -1.08 -6.84 7.83
N LEU A 300 -1.17 -7.58 8.94
CA LEU A 300 -0.29 -8.69 9.24
C LEU A 300 -0.81 -9.93 8.49
N VAL A 301 0.09 -10.62 7.80
CA VAL A 301 -0.23 -11.77 6.95
C VAL A 301 0.61 -12.95 7.42
N PHE A 302 -0.03 -14.06 7.78
CA PHE A 302 0.62 -15.18 8.45
C PHE A 302 0.49 -16.50 7.69
N HIS A 303 1.60 -17.24 7.64
CA HIS A 303 1.71 -18.61 7.15
C HIS A 303 2.35 -19.45 8.26
N PRO A 304 1.58 -19.88 9.28
CA PRO A 304 2.12 -20.56 10.47
C PRO A 304 2.90 -21.85 10.16
N GLU A 305 2.53 -22.55 9.09
CA GLU A 305 3.18 -23.80 8.66
C GLU A 305 4.52 -23.55 7.92
N ASP A 306 4.77 -22.33 7.45
CA ASP A 306 5.96 -21.97 6.69
C ASP A 306 7.10 -21.54 7.64
N THR A 307 7.73 -22.52 8.29
CA THR A 307 8.69 -22.30 9.41
C THR A 307 10.16 -22.20 9.01
N GLU A 308 10.52 -22.42 7.75
CA GLU A 308 11.92 -22.53 7.27
C GLU A 308 12.57 -21.23 6.78
#